data_AF-A0A4U2ZN95-F1
#
_entry.id   AF-A0A4U2ZN95-F1
#
_cell.length_a   1.000
_cell.length_b   1.000
_cell.length_c   1.000
_cell.angle_alpha   90.00
_cell.angle_beta   90.00
_cell.angle_gamma   90.00
#
_symmetry.space_group_name_H-M   'P 1'
#
loop_
_entity.id
_entity.type
_entity.pdbx_description
1 polymer ?
#
loop_
_entity_poly.entity_id
_entity_poly.type
_entity_poly.pdbx_seq_one_letter_code
_entity_poly.pdbx_strand_id
1 'polypeptide(L)' 'MKTVVVIGGGITGLSTMFYLEKLKKDNNIDLNLILVEKEEYLGGKIHSVEEKDFIMESGADSIVAR' A
#
# COMPACT_ATOMS: atom_id res chain seq x y z
N MET A 1 21.46 0.71 -11.08
CA MET A 1 20.33 0.27 -10.23
C MET A 1 20.39 0.92 -8.86
N LYS A 2 19.41 1.75 -8.51
CA LYS A 2 19.22 2.26 -7.14
C LYS A 2 18.12 1.46 -6.44
N THR A 3 18.25 1.21 -5.15
CA THR A 3 17.22 0.52 -4.36
C THR A 3 16.51 1.51 -3.45
N VAL A 4 15.18 1.46 -3.43
CA VAL A 4 14.33 2.21 -2.51
C VAL A 4 13.56 1.22 -1.65
N VAL A 5 13.67 1.39 -0.34
CA VAL A 5 12.92 0.60 0.64
C VAL A 5 11.85 1.48 1.25
N VAL A 6 10.60 1.05 1.18
CA VAL A 6 9.46 1.68 1.85
C VAL A 6 9.10 0.81 3.07
N ILE A 7 9.08 1.41 4.25
CA ILE A 7 8.73 0.74 5.52
C ILE A 7 7.31 1.15 5.90
N GLY A 8 6.42 0.17 6.02
CA GLY A 8 5.00 0.33 6.26
C GLY A 8 4.17 0.16 4.98
N GLY A 9 3.35 -0.87 4.94
CA GLY A 9 2.36 -1.21 3.92
C GLY A 9 0.98 -0.60 4.17
N GLY A 10 0.88 0.47 4.96
CA GLY A 10 -0.33 1.30 5.04
C GLY A 10 -0.56 2.13 3.77
N ILE A 11 -1.68 2.85 3.69
CA ILE A 11 -2.07 3.61 2.50
C ILE A 11 -0.98 4.57 1.99
N THR A 12 -0.24 5.23 2.88
CA THR A 12 0.87 6.11 2.50
C THR A 12 1.99 5.34 1.81
N GLY A 13 2.45 4.22 2.38
CA GLY A 13 3.52 3.42 1.79
C GLY A 13 3.11 2.74 0.48
N LEU A 14 1.88 2.22 0.41
CA LEU A 14 1.31 1.68 -0.82
C LEU A 14 1.19 2.75 -1.92
N SER A 15 0.74 3.95 -1.56
CA SER A 15 0.69 5.07 -2.51
C SER A 15 2.08 5.47 -2.99
N THR A 16 3.07 5.54 -2.09
CA THR A 16 4.46 5.79 -2.45
C THR A 16 4.99 4.73 -3.41
N MET A 17 4.77 3.45 -3.13
CA MET A 17 5.17 2.35 -4.02
C MET A 17 4.51 2.46 -5.40
N PHE A 18 3.21 2.76 -5.44
CA PHE A 18 2.47 2.94 -6.69
C PHE A 18 3.07 4.06 -7.55
N TYR A 19 3.32 5.25 -6.97
CA TYR A 19 3.87 6.37 -7.71
C TYR A 19 5.35 6.16 -8.10
N LEU A 20 6.15 5.48 -7.28
CA LEU A 20 7.51 5.11 -7.63
C LEU A 20 7.56 4.10 -8.78
N GLU A 21 6.68 3.10 -8.77
CA GLU A 21 6.57 2.12 -9.86
C GLU A 21 6.11 2.79 -11.15
N LYS A 22 5.15 3.71 -11.07
CA LYS A 22 4.71 4.51 -12.21
C LYS A 22 5.86 5.34 -12.78
N LEU A 23 6.57 6.09 -11.93
CA LEU A 23 7.73 6.89 -12.33
C LEU A 23 8.81 6.03 -13.01
N LYS A 24 9.10 4.85 -12.44
CA LYS A 24 10.05 3.87 -12.97
C LYS A 24 9.67 3.47 -14.40
N LYS A 25 8.40 3.12 -14.65
CA LYS A 25 7.88 2.70 -15.96
C LYS A 25 7.89 3.85 -16.96
N ASP A 26 7.34 4.99 -16.57
CA ASP A 26 7.14 6.15 -17.46
C ASP A 26 8.46 6.76 -17.95
N ASN A 27 9.53 6.67 -17.14
CA ASN A 27 10.83 7.28 -17.42
C ASN A 27 11.95 6.25 -17.63
N ASN A 28 11.62 4.96 -17.71
CA ASN A 28 12.56 3.85 -17.84
C ASN A 28 13.74 3.91 -16.85
N ILE A 29 13.44 4.21 -15.59
CA ILE A 29 14.46 4.38 -14.54
C ILE A 29 14.83 3.01 -13.97
N ASP A 30 16.12 2.75 -13.81
CA ASP A 30 16.62 1.54 -13.16
C ASP A 30 16.52 1.61 -11.62
N LEU A 31 15.29 1.35 -11.12
CA LEU A 31 14.93 1.30 -9.70
C LEU A 31 14.51 -0.10 -9.26
N ASN A 32 15.10 -0.56 -8.16
CA ASN A 32 14.60 -1.69 -7.38
C ASN A 32 13.75 -1.18 -6.22
N LEU A 33 12.51 -1.65 -6.09
CA LEU A 33 11.57 -1.19 -5.07
C LEU A 33 11.25 -2.34 -4.13
N ILE A 34 11.36 -2.09 -2.82
CA ILE A 34 11.10 -3.08 -1.77
C ILE A 34 10.11 -2.45 -0.77
N LEU A 35 9.02 -3.16 -0.48
CA LEU A 35 8.08 -2.80 0.58
C LEU A 35 8.26 -3.77 1.74
N VAL A 36 8.34 -3.24 2.96
CA VAL A 36 8.40 -4.03 4.20
C VAL A 36 7.22 -3.64 5.08
N GLU A 37 6.41 -4.62 5.47
CA GLU A 37 5.29 -4.48 6.39
C GLU A 37 5.45 -5.51 7.52
N LYS A 38 5.04 -5.15 8.74
CA LYS A 38 5.11 -6.03 9.92
C LYS A 38 3.93 -7.00 9.98
N GLU A 39 2.77 -6.60 9.47
CA GLU A 39 1.57 -7.44 9.43
C GLU A 39 1.60 -8.41 8.25
N GLU A 40 0.81 -9.48 8.32
CA GLU A 40 0.65 -10.45 7.22
C GLU A 40 -0.17 -9.91 6.04
N TYR A 41 -0.76 -8.72 6.21
CA TYR A 41 -1.61 -8.06 5.21
C TYR A 41 -1.16 -6.61 4.98
N LEU A 42 -1.55 -6.08 3.82
CA LEU A 42 -1.34 -4.69 3.44
C LEU A 42 -2.59 -3.84 3.75
N GLY A 43 -2.43 -2.52 3.79
CA GLY A 43 -3.51 -1.56 4.04
C GLY A 43 -3.38 -0.85 5.39
N GLY A 44 -2.68 -1.46 6.35
CA GLY A 44 -2.44 -0.89 7.67
C GLY A 44 -3.75 -0.60 8.38
N LYS A 45 -4.10 0.68 8.54
CA LYS A 45 -5.39 1.09 9.13
C LYS A 45 -6.60 0.88 8.22
N ILE A 46 -6.41 0.70 6.92
CA ILE A 46 -7.50 0.33 6.00
C ILE A 46 -7.54 -1.19 6.00
N HIS A 47 -8.53 -1.78 6.68
CA HIS A 47 -8.61 -3.21 6.86
C HIS A 47 -10.06 -3.67 7.03
N SER A 48 -10.51 -4.49 6.10
CA SER A 48 -11.82 -5.13 6.10
C SER A 48 -11.64 -6.62 6.41
N VAL A 49 -12.50 -7.16 7.26
CA VAL A 49 -12.51 -8.58 7.64
C VAL A 49 -13.80 -9.20 7.14
N GLU A 50 -13.68 -10.31 6.41
CA GLU A 50 -14.83 -11.13 6.00
C GLU A 50 -15.03 -12.23 7.03
N GLU A 51 -16.23 -12.31 7.61
CA GLU A 51 -16.62 -13.36 8.55
C GLU A 51 -18.03 -13.85 8.18
N LYS A 52 -18.10 -15.10 7.69
CA LYS A 52 -19.32 -15.73 7.17
C LYS A 52 -19.92 -14.91 6.03
N ASP A 53 -21.12 -14.36 6.24
CA ASP A 53 -21.88 -13.59 5.26
C ASP A 53 -21.70 -12.06 5.46
N PHE A 54 -20.75 -11.64 6.30
CA PHE A 54 -20.51 -10.24 6.62
C PHE A 54 -19.12 -9.77 6.20
N ILE A 55 -19.04 -8.52 5.78
CA ILE A 55 -17.80 -7.76 5.62
C ILE A 55 -17.83 -6.64 6.67
N MET A 56 -16.81 -6.57 7.50
CA MET A 56 -16.69 -5.61 8.58
C MET A 56 -15.46 -4.74 8.38
N GLU A 57 -15.65 -3.42 8.35
CA GLU A 57 -14.56 -2.46 8.37
C GLU A 57 -13.97 -2.39 9.78
N SER A 58 -12.87 -3.12 10.01
CA SER A 58 -12.19 -3.20 11.30
C SER A 58 -11.22 -2.03 11.55
N GLY A 59 -11.02 -1.18 10.55
CA GLY A 59 -10.16 -0.01 10.61
C GLY A 59 -10.86 1.25 10.07
N ALA A 60 -10.38 1.77 8.94
CA ALA A 60 -11.02 2.88 8.25
C ALA A 60 -12.29 2.43 7.54
N ASP A 61 -13.43 3.04 7.88
CA ASP A 61 -14.76 2.69 7.34
C ASP A 61 -15.10 3.43 6.04
N SER A 62 -14.67 4.68 5.89
CA SER A 62 -14.97 5.47 4.69
C SER A 62 -13.91 6.52 4.38
N ILE A 63 -13.90 6.96 3.13
CA ILE A 63 -13.10 8.08 2.64
C ILE A 63 -14.05 9.20 2.24
N VAL A 64 -13.84 10.40 2.78
CA VAL A 64 -14.57 11.59 2.34
C VAL A 64 -13.97 12.07 1.02
N ALA A 65 -14.65 11.80 -0.08
CA ALA A 65 -14.36 12.39 -1.37
C ALA A 65 -15.07 13.75 -1.48
N ARG A 66 -14.33 14.80 -1.81
CA ARG A 66 -14.83 16.15 -2.08
C ARG A 66 -14.15 16.72 -3.31
#